data_AF-A0A1H4EQP1-F1
#
_entry.id   AF-A0A1H4EQP1-F1
#
_cell.length_a   1.000
_cell.length_b   1.000
_cell.length_c   1.000
_cell.angle_alpha   90.00
_cell.angle_beta   90.00
_cell.angle_gamma   90.00
#
_symmetry.space_group_name_H-M   'P 1'
#
loop_
_entity.id
_entity.type
_entity.pdbx_description
1 polymer ?
#
loop_
_entity_poly.entity_id
_entity_poly.type
_entity_poly.pdbx_seq_one_letter_code
_entity_poly.pdbx_strand_id
1 'polypeptide(L)'
;MKNNKRRQQNRISIILIIVAIVMIIGCGVYFLCGKMGQGLEATSEEEITAIDNPMTSLDNEEAEELDATKLNELEDLFNTNEYNGFLTYAFTNPSEINWEEVFYNGAGINKENVSQKEKDEYLKLMESDQLDTDLIAIDKNDLTSYVKEKAGVDVKDVHLFWIYSDKYHCYYAEHGDTNFLPVECIKGVKNGNRITLDFKPSNDEGYGVLGVNPDRIITIEETDKGYMVKSMYINWEDGNNPEQTFDVDLPVFDGQCRLISWDGNLDTNEDAKILLTVDGNYECGHTIGTDDNFEDSHLHIKTISAIGLFDFNADGRKDIEVIGKDWEGNDALALLKCEPSYDGSYYFSLEPAASNLILSQIKGELTIPNLKAELLGDNKSGTIDNWKDAFKLVVRFTSDNEDLSYNLVYIDNDDIPELVVDRTGYEVSVYKYSDGVAKPVIEGCAYGAFGNHGYDYAPKKNCMRNYNSDFAGAIMYTTYFSIHDDGEAVEDYEVKTMNFKDLNGDGYPSTEELEASDESDWEGTTEYGIMSGELFSEEEEKAEIENIESTYIFTGLYGEYSYEELVSKLK
;
A
#
# COMPACT_ATOMS: atom_id res chain seq x y z
N MET A 1 16.66 -45.38 -2.44
CA MET A 1 15.38 -44.82 -1.95
C MET A 1 15.47 -44.00 -0.66
N LYS A 2 16.37 -44.30 0.30
CA LYS A 2 16.56 -43.46 1.51
C LYS A 2 17.23 -42.09 1.27
N ASN A 3 18.13 -41.99 0.28
CA ASN A 3 18.86 -40.73 0.03
C ASN A 3 18.07 -39.67 -0.78
N ASN A 4 17.04 -40.06 -1.52
CA ASN A 4 16.19 -39.09 -2.24
C ASN A 4 15.14 -38.45 -1.31
N LYS A 5 14.64 -39.16 -0.29
CA LYS A 5 13.73 -38.56 0.70
C LYS A 5 14.42 -37.49 1.57
N ARG A 6 15.70 -37.69 1.93
CA ARG A 6 16.47 -36.72 2.72
C ARG A 6 16.82 -35.45 1.93
N ARG A 7 17.09 -35.57 0.62
CA ARG A 7 17.30 -34.41 -0.26
C ARG A 7 16.00 -33.64 -0.59
N GLN A 8 14.86 -34.32 -0.59
CA GLN A 8 13.56 -33.69 -0.83
C GLN A 8 13.02 -33.01 0.44
N GLN A 9 13.26 -33.58 1.63
CA GLN A 9 12.98 -32.92 2.92
C GLN A 9 13.86 -31.68 3.13
N ASN A 10 15.17 -31.75 2.85
CA ASN A 10 16.04 -30.57 3.01
C ASN A 10 15.70 -29.42 2.03
N ARG A 11 15.14 -29.72 0.85
CA ARG A 11 14.67 -28.68 -0.09
C ARG A 11 13.36 -28.03 0.34
N ILE A 12 12.45 -28.78 0.96
CA ILE A 12 11.19 -28.24 1.50
C ILE A 12 11.45 -27.40 2.77
N SER A 13 12.39 -27.83 3.62
CA SER A 13 12.78 -27.06 4.81
C SER A 13 13.51 -25.75 4.48
N ILE A 14 14.36 -25.73 3.45
CA ILE A 14 15.05 -24.49 3.03
C ILE A 14 14.08 -23.49 2.38
N ILE A 15 13.08 -23.96 1.61
CA ILE A 15 12.05 -23.09 1.02
C ILE A 15 11.14 -22.49 2.11
N LEU A 16 10.81 -23.25 3.16
CA LEU A 16 10.03 -22.73 4.30
C LEU A 16 10.81 -21.74 5.17
N ILE A 17 12.14 -21.88 5.27
CA ILE A 17 13.00 -20.93 5.98
C ILE A 17 13.13 -19.61 5.19
N ILE A 18 13.21 -19.67 3.85
CA ILE A 18 13.30 -18.46 3.01
C ILE A 18 11.97 -17.68 2.99
N VAL A 19 10.82 -18.38 2.97
CA VAL A 19 9.51 -17.71 3.11
C VAL A 19 9.32 -17.09 4.50
N ALA A 20 9.93 -17.67 5.54
CA ALA A 20 9.94 -17.06 6.87
C ALA A 20 10.85 -15.81 6.92
N ILE A 21 12.05 -15.84 6.31
CA ILE A 21 12.96 -14.68 6.30
C ILE A 21 12.37 -13.47 5.55
N VAL A 22 11.59 -13.70 4.48
CA VAL A 22 10.87 -12.62 3.78
C VAL A 22 9.71 -12.04 4.62
N MET A 23 9.13 -12.82 5.55
CA MET A 23 8.16 -12.30 6.53
C MET A 23 8.83 -11.65 7.76
N ILE A 24 10.06 -12.04 8.12
CA ILE A 24 10.77 -11.59 9.33
C ILE A 24 11.37 -10.18 9.19
N ILE A 25 11.61 -9.68 7.97
CA ILE A 25 11.94 -8.25 7.74
C ILE A 25 10.66 -7.37 7.77
N GLY A 26 9.48 -7.99 7.73
CA GLY A 26 8.18 -7.36 7.48
C GLY A 26 7.44 -6.77 8.66
N CYS A 27 8.05 -6.53 9.82
CA CYS A 27 7.37 -5.81 10.92
C CYS A 27 8.19 -4.67 11.55
N GLY A 28 9.54 -4.67 11.48
CA GLY A 28 10.35 -3.73 12.26
C GLY A 28 11.13 -2.65 11.49
N VAL A 29 11.21 -2.71 10.15
CA VAL A 29 12.10 -1.81 9.37
C VAL A 29 11.34 -0.89 8.38
N TYR A 30 10.07 -1.13 8.11
CA TYR A 30 9.30 -0.31 7.15
C TYR A 30 8.71 0.99 7.73
N PHE A 31 8.82 1.25 9.04
CA PHE A 31 8.34 2.50 9.66
C PHE A 31 9.30 3.70 9.59
N LEU A 32 10.42 3.59 8.86
CA LEU A 32 11.42 4.66 8.70
C LEU A 32 11.46 5.27 7.28
N CYS A 33 10.31 5.58 6.70
CA CYS A 33 10.16 6.69 5.74
C CYS A 33 8.69 7.05 5.51
N GLY A 34 8.06 7.65 6.51
CA GLY A 34 6.68 8.11 6.40
C GLY A 34 6.38 9.27 7.36
N LYS A 35 7.14 10.36 7.31
CA LYS A 35 6.72 11.63 7.91
C LYS A 35 7.10 12.81 7.03
N MET A 36 6.09 13.41 6.38
CA MET A 36 5.83 14.85 6.43
C MET A 36 4.49 15.18 5.76
N GLY A 37 3.39 15.09 6.52
CA GLY A 37 2.11 15.70 6.18
C GLY A 37 1.63 16.56 7.36
N GLN A 38 2.20 17.75 7.54
CA GLN A 38 1.66 18.70 8.50
C GLN A 38 0.30 19.20 7.99
N GLY A 39 -0.74 19.03 8.82
CA GLY A 39 -2.06 19.61 8.58
C GLY A 39 -1.98 21.10 8.29
N LEU A 40 -2.32 21.47 7.06
CA LEU A 40 -2.52 22.84 6.65
C LEU A 40 -4.03 23.09 6.60
N GLU A 41 -4.47 24.04 7.43
CA GLU A 41 -5.84 24.55 7.48
C GLU A 41 -6.32 24.98 6.09
N ALA A 42 -7.58 24.63 5.82
CA ALA A 42 -8.39 24.97 4.65
C ALA A 42 -8.00 26.26 3.93
N THR A 43 -7.50 26.10 2.71
CA THR A 43 -7.42 27.16 1.70
C THR A 43 -8.25 26.77 0.48
N SER A 44 -9.25 27.63 0.22
CA SER A 44 -10.03 27.86 -1.00
C SER A 44 -10.05 26.77 -2.07
N GLU A 45 -11.27 26.31 -2.42
CA GLU A 45 -11.66 25.62 -3.65
C GLU A 45 -10.93 26.20 -4.89
N GLU A 46 -9.73 25.70 -5.18
CA GLU A 46 -9.17 25.70 -6.53
C GLU A 46 -9.88 24.55 -7.26
N GLU A 47 -10.43 24.84 -8.44
CA GLU A 47 -11.01 23.83 -9.32
C GLU A 47 -9.94 22.76 -9.58
N ILE A 48 -10.13 21.60 -8.96
CA ILE A 48 -9.37 20.38 -9.25
C ILE A 48 -9.73 20.02 -10.70
N THR A 49 -8.74 20.02 -11.60
CA THR A 49 -8.94 19.72 -13.02
C THR A 49 -8.05 18.57 -13.43
N ALA A 50 -8.65 17.45 -13.89
CA ALA A 50 -7.96 16.28 -14.41
C ALA A 50 -6.79 16.61 -15.35
N ILE A 51 -5.79 15.71 -15.39
CA ILE A 51 -4.71 15.77 -16.38
C ILE A 51 -5.33 15.55 -17.76
N ASP A 52 -5.33 16.60 -18.59
CA ASP A 52 -5.90 16.54 -19.93
C ASP A 52 -5.09 15.62 -20.87
N ASN A 53 -5.80 14.81 -21.65
CA ASN A 53 -5.23 14.02 -22.73
C ASN A 53 -4.53 14.95 -23.75
N PRO A 54 -3.19 14.87 -23.93
CA PRO A 54 -2.46 15.78 -24.82
C PRO A 54 -2.94 15.74 -26.28
N MET A 55 -3.45 14.60 -26.75
CA MET A 55 -3.90 14.42 -28.14
C MET A 55 -5.18 15.19 -28.47
N THR A 56 -6.05 15.45 -27.49
CA THR A 56 -7.30 16.22 -27.73
C THR A 56 -7.01 17.71 -27.88
N SER A 57 -5.90 18.19 -27.31
CA SER A 57 -5.48 19.60 -27.38
C SER A 57 -4.88 20.02 -28.73
N LEU A 58 -4.62 19.05 -29.62
CA LEU A 58 -3.87 19.24 -30.88
C LEU A 58 -4.73 19.44 -32.13
N ASP A 59 -6.05 19.56 -32.00
CA ASP A 59 -7.01 19.78 -33.11
C ASP A 59 -6.89 21.18 -33.80
N ASN A 60 -5.77 21.88 -33.62
CA ASN A 60 -5.50 23.20 -34.19
C ASN A 60 -4.80 23.12 -35.57
N GLU A 61 -5.03 24.12 -36.45
CA GLU A 61 -4.62 24.17 -37.87
C GLU A 61 -3.10 24.06 -38.19
N GLU A 62 -2.20 23.92 -37.19
CA GLU A 62 -0.74 23.85 -37.38
C GLU A 62 -0.11 22.46 -37.13
N ALA A 63 -0.89 21.46 -36.74
CA ALA A 63 -0.38 20.12 -36.43
C ALA A 63 -0.36 19.21 -37.68
N GLU A 64 0.78 18.55 -37.96
CA GLU A 64 0.95 17.63 -39.10
C GLU A 64 0.93 16.18 -38.62
N GLU A 65 0.06 15.36 -39.20
CA GLU A 65 0.01 13.92 -38.94
C GLU A 65 1.27 13.21 -39.50
N LEU A 66 1.88 12.34 -38.70
CA LEU A 66 3.07 11.61 -39.11
C LEU A 66 2.74 10.50 -40.10
N ASP A 67 3.64 10.27 -41.06
CA ASP A 67 3.51 9.15 -41.98
C ASP A 67 3.89 7.80 -41.34
N ALA A 68 3.45 6.71 -41.96
CA ALA A 68 3.70 5.36 -41.46
C ALA A 68 5.19 4.99 -41.34
N THR A 69 6.08 5.61 -42.13
CA THR A 69 7.52 5.34 -42.00
C THR A 69 8.04 5.93 -40.70
N LYS A 70 7.60 7.15 -40.37
CA LYS A 70 8.01 7.80 -39.13
C LYS A 70 7.38 7.17 -37.89
N LEU A 71 6.12 6.73 -37.98
CA LEU A 71 5.45 6.00 -36.90
C LEU A 71 6.22 4.71 -36.57
N ASN A 72 6.58 3.90 -37.58
CA ASN A 72 7.35 2.67 -37.37
C ASN A 72 8.75 2.95 -36.78
N GLU A 73 9.44 4.00 -37.22
CA GLU A 73 10.75 4.39 -36.64
C GLU A 73 10.63 4.70 -35.13
N LEU A 74 9.56 5.40 -34.74
CA LEU A 74 9.32 5.77 -33.34
C LEU A 74 8.81 4.58 -32.53
N GLU A 75 8.00 3.69 -33.12
CA GLU A 75 7.63 2.41 -32.53
C GLU A 75 8.85 1.55 -32.20
N ASP A 76 9.74 1.36 -33.17
CA ASP A 76 10.98 0.60 -32.98
C ASP A 76 11.81 1.20 -31.84
N LEU A 77 11.87 2.54 -31.76
CA LEU A 77 12.61 3.25 -30.71
C LEU A 77 12.01 3.01 -29.32
N PHE A 78 10.69 3.14 -29.17
CA PHE A 78 10.01 2.96 -27.88
C PHE A 78 9.88 1.48 -27.46
N ASN A 79 10.13 0.54 -28.37
CA ASN A 79 10.35 -0.87 -28.07
C ASN A 79 11.84 -1.22 -27.85
N THR A 80 12.66 -0.24 -27.46
CA THR A 80 14.01 -0.49 -26.92
C THR A 80 14.04 -0.24 -25.43
N ASN A 81 14.97 -0.89 -24.70
CA ASN A 81 15.21 -0.56 -23.29
C ASN A 81 15.56 0.93 -23.11
N GLU A 82 16.08 1.60 -24.14
CA GLU A 82 16.46 3.02 -24.08
C GLU A 82 15.27 3.96 -23.87
N TYR A 83 14.06 3.61 -24.33
CA TYR A 83 12.89 4.50 -24.23
C TYR A 83 11.66 3.86 -23.58
N ASN A 84 11.58 2.53 -23.53
CA ASN A 84 10.38 1.84 -23.10
C ASN A 84 9.96 2.18 -21.67
N GLY A 85 10.93 2.32 -20.75
CA GLY A 85 10.66 2.63 -19.36
C GLY A 85 9.99 4.00 -19.13
N PHE A 86 9.97 4.91 -20.12
CA PHE A 86 9.20 6.16 -20.01
C PHE A 86 7.69 5.96 -20.20
N LEU A 87 7.22 4.76 -20.59
CA LEU A 87 5.81 4.48 -20.86
C LEU A 87 5.09 3.87 -19.65
N THR A 88 5.77 3.64 -18.53
CA THR A 88 5.22 2.92 -17.38
C THR A 88 4.44 3.81 -16.43
N TYR A 89 4.89 5.06 -16.23
CA TYR A 89 4.27 6.06 -15.34
C TYR A 89 3.90 7.33 -16.09
N ALA A 90 2.77 7.92 -15.72
CA ALA A 90 2.33 9.23 -16.15
C ALA A 90 3.13 10.33 -15.45
N PHE A 91 3.42 11.40 -16.20
CA PHE A 91 4.02 12.63 -15.70
C PHE A 91 3.72 13.79 -16.66
N THR A 92 3.58 15.00 -16.11
CA THR A 92 3.29 16.20 -16.90
C THR A 92 4.55 17.02 -17.17
N ASN A 93 5.58 16.85 -16.33
CA ASN A 93 6.86 17.52 -16.43
C ASN A 93 8.02 16.53 -16.32
N PRO A 94 9.13 16.68 -17.06
CA PRO A 94 10.30 15.81 -16.92
C PRO A 94 10.91 15.71 -15.51
N SER A 95 10.66 16.66 -14.61
CA SER A 95 11.10 16.56 -13.20
C SER A 95 10.31 15.55 -12.37
N GLU A 96 9.15 15.10 -12.85
CA GLU A 96 8.26 14.12 -12.20
C GLU A 96 8.52 12.68 -12.67
N ILE A 97 9.48 12.49 -13.59
CA ILE A 97 9.77 11.17 -14.16
C ILE A 97 10.16 10.20 -13.04
N ASN A 98 9.46 9.07 -13.00
CA ASN A 98 9.83 7.95 -12.14
C ASN A 98 11.08 7.24 -12.72
N TRP A 99 12.25 7.64 -12.24
CA TRP A 99 13.53 7.12 -12.73
C TRP A 99 13.80 5.66 -12.34
N GLU A 100 13.18 5.16 -11.27
CA GLU A 100 13.26 3.73 -10.93
C GLU A 100 12.74 2.87 -12.08
N GLU A 101 11.58 3.26 -12.59
CA GLU A 101 10.90 2.55 -13.66
C GLU A 101 11.63 2.67 -15.01
N VAL A 102 12.18 3.86 -15.30
CA VAL A 102 12.97 4.10 -16.51
C VAL A 102 14.25 3.25 -16.49
N PHE A 103 14.92 3.14 -15.35
CA PHE A 103 16.16 2.40 -15.21
C PHE A 103 15.97 0.92 -14.86
N TYR A 104 14.74 0.47 -14.59
CA TYR A 104 14.43 -0.90 -14.17
C TYR A 104 15.03 -1.97 -15.09
N ASN A 105 14.91 -1.80 -16.43
CA ASN A 105 15.54 -2.69 -17.43
C ASN A 105 16.90 -2.17 -17.95
N GLY A 106 17.55 -1.29 -17.19
CA GLY A 106 18.88 -0.74 -17.47
C GLY A 106 18.93 0.43 -18.46
N ALA A 107 17.78 0.89 -18.96
CA ALA A 107 17.65 2.00 -19.93
C ALA A 107 18.57 1.91 -21.19
N GLY A 108 19.02 0.70 -21.54
CA GLY A 108 19.99 0.48 -22.63
C GLY A 108 21.42 1.01 -22.35
N ILE A 109 21.68 1.48 -21.13
CA ILE A 109 22.98 2.04 -20.70
C ILE A 109 23.64 1.20 -19.59
N ASN A 110 22.99 0.12 -19.15
CA ASN A 110 23.56 -0.78 -18.16
C ASN A 110 24.80 -1.50 -18.70
N LYS A 111 25.66 -1.90 -17.77
CA LYS A 111 26.82 -2.73 -18.10
C LYS A 111 26.37 -4.07 -18.67
N GLU A 112 26.98 -4.47 -19.79
CA GLU A 112 26.76 -5.80 -20.37
C GLU A 112 27.13 -6.93 -19.40
N ASN A 113 28.13 -6.71 -18.53
CA ASN A 113 28.58 -7.69 -17.55
C ASN A 113 29.03 -7.01 -16.26
N VAL A 114 28.47 -7.42 -15.14
CA VAL A 114 28.94 -7.04 -13.80
C VAL A 114 29.99 -8.04 -13.33
N SER A 115 31.20 -7.55 -13.03
CA SER A 115 32.30 -8.43 -12.64
C SER A 115 32.08 -9.05 -11.26
N GLN A 116 32.70 -10.22 -10.98
CA GLN A 116 32.58 -10.85 -9.66
C GLN A 116 32.99 -9.90 -8.52
N LYS A 117 33.99 -9.04 -8.72
CA LYS A 117 34.43 -8.09 -7.70
C LYS A 117 33.40 -6.98 -7.42
N GLU A 118 32.61 -6.61 -8.41
CA GLU A 118 31.50 -5.66 -8.24
C GLU A 118 30.33 -6.35 -7.53
N LYS A 119 30.04 -7.62 -7.86
CA LYS A 119 29.05 -8.43 -7.14
C LYS A 119 29.44 -8.59 -5.67
N ASP A 120 30.69 -8.95 -5.38
CA ASP A 120 31.21 -9.07 -4.02
C ASP A 120 31.14 -7.73 -3.24
N GLU A 121 31.32 -6.60 -3.94
CA GLU A 121 31.17 -5.27 -3.33
C GLU A 121 29.71 -4.94 -3.04
N TYR A 122 28.81 -5.21 -3.98
CA TYR A 122 27.37 -5.02 -3.79
C TYR A 122 26.83 -5.86 -2.62
N LEU A 123 27.16 -7.15 -2.61
CA LEU A 123 26.77 -8.07 -1.52
C LEU A 123 27.29 -7.60 -0.16
N LYS A 124 28.52 -7.08 -0.12
CA LYS A 124 29.07 -6.49 1.10
C LYS A 124 28.31 -5.23 1.53
N LEU A 125 27.88 -4.37 0.59
CA LEU A 125 27.12 -3.16 0.90
C LEU A 125 25.70 -3.47 1.36
N MET A 126 25.11 -4.56 0.87
CA MET A 126 23.79 -5.07 1.25
C MET A 126 23.81 -6.00 2.46
N GLU A 127 25.00 -6.31 3.00
CA GLU A 127 25.19 -7.30 4.06
C GLU A 127 24.53 -8.65 3.75
N SER A 128 24.59 -9.06 2.47
CA SER A 128 24.00 -10.31 1.97
C SER A 128 25.08 -11.29 1.50
N ASP A 129 24.79 -12.58 1.61
CA ASP A 129 25.70 -13.66 1.20
C ASP A 129 25.54 -14.05 -0.29
N GLN A 130 24.44 -13.68 -0.92
CA GLN A 130 24.14 -14.04 -2.31
C GLN A 130 23.18 -13.05 -2.98
N LEU A 131 23.16 -13.08 -4.31
CA LEU A 131 22.13 -12.41 -5.09
C LEU A 131 20.88 -13.29 -5.11
N ASP A 132 19.73 -12.67 -4.94
CA ASP A 132 18.42 -13.29 -5.09
C ASP A 132 17.92 -13.21 -6.54
N THR A 133 18.30 -12.15 -7.28
CA THR A 133 17.90 -11.96 -8.69
C THR A 133 19.03 -11.43 -9.58
N ASP A 134 18.70 -10.96 -10.79
CA ASP A 134 19.70 -10.43 -11.72
C ASP A 134 20.16 -9.03 -11.28
N LEU A 135 21.49 -8.82 -11.28
CA LEU A 135 22.10 -7.55 -10.86
C LEU A 135 22.32 -6.65 -12.07
N ILE A 136 21.66 -5.50 -12.09
CA ILE A 136 21.94 -4.40 -13.02
C ILE A 136 22.99 -3.47 -12.40
N ALA A 137 23.83 -2.91 -13.26
CA ALA A 137 24.75 -1.84 -12.90
C ALA A 137 24.76 -0.74 -13.96
N ILE A 138 24.69 0.52 -13.54
CA ILE A 138 24.80 1.69 -14.43
C ILE A 138 25.90 2.63 -13.90
N ASP A 139 26.82 3.06 -14.77
CA ASP A 139 27.83 4.05 -14.41
C ASP A 139 27.17 5.39 -14.12
N LYS A 140 27.62 6.08 -13.07
CA LYS A 140 27.07 7.37 -12.66
C LYS A 140 27.11 8.42 -13.77
N ASN A 141 28.16 8.45 -14.59
CA ASN A 141 28.28 9.42 -15.67
C ASN A 141 27.36 9.09 -16.84
N ASP A 142 27.18 7.79 -17.14
CA ASP A 142 26.26 7.33 -18.18
C ASP A 142 24.82 7.65 -17.77
N LEU A 143 24.45 7.37 -16.52
CA LEU A 143 23.16 7.77 -15.93
C LEU A 143 22.95 9.29 -16.02
N THR A 144 23.93 10.07 -15.56
CA THR A 144 23.86 11.55 -15.58
C THR A 144 23.69 12.09 -17.01
N SER A 145 24.41 11.50 -17.96
CA SER A 145 24.34 11.91 -19.37
C SER A 145 22.99 11.54 -19.97
N TYR A 146 22.50 10.34 -19.69
CA TYR A 146 21.20 9.85 -20.15
C TYR A 146 20.06 10.74 -19.65
N VAL A 147 19.99 11.02 -18.34
CA VAL A 147 18.95 11.89 -17.76
C VAL A 147 18.93 13.27 -18.44
N LYS A 148 20.10 13.86 -18.62
CA LYS A 148 20.23 15.17 -19.28
C LYS A 148 19.85 15.13 -20.76
N GLU A 149 20.20 14.05 -21.46
CA GLU A 149 19.94 13.92 -22.90
C GLU A 149 18.50 13.51 -23.22
N LYS A 150 17.85 12.73 -22.34
CA LYS A 150 16.51 12.16 -22.58
C LYS A 150 15.39 12.93 -21.88
N ALA A 151 15.65 13.67 -20.81
CA ALA A 151 14.64 14.44 -20.12
C ALA A 151 14.98 15.93 -19.99
N GLY A 152 16.26 16.30 -20.15
CA GLY A 152 16.71 17.68 -20.00
C GLY A 152 16.77 18.15 -18.54
N VAL A 153 16.67 17.24 -17.57
CA VAL A 153 16.74 17.53 -16.13
C VAL A 153 18.13 17.26 -15.56
N ASP A 154 18.39 17.73 -14.34
CA ASP A 154 19.66 17.52 -13.64
C ASP A 154 19.60 16.20 -12.87
N VAL A 155 20.70 15.45 -12.83
CA VAL A 155 20.78 14.17 -12.11
C VAL A 155 20.56 14.31 -10.61
N LYS A 156 20.76 15.51 -10.05
CA LYS A 156 20.44 15.78 -8.64
C LYS A 156 18.93 15.71 -8.35
N ASP A 157 18.10 15.82 -9.38
CA ASP A 157 16.64 15.73 -9.31
C ASP A 157 16.17 14.27 -9.49
N VAL A 158 17.11 13.33 -9.61
CA VAL A 158 16.86 11.88 -9.73
C VAL A 158 16.93 11.26 -8.35
N HIS A 159 15.86 10.56 -7.98
CA HIS A 159 15.80 9.74 -6.77
C HIS A 159 15.83 8.26 -7.17
N LEU A 160 16.75 7.50 -6.58
CA LEU A 160 16.87 6.06 -6.72
C LEU A 160 17.17 5.41 -5.37
N PHE A 161 16.51 4.29 -5.08
CA PHE A 161 16.77 3.34 -4.01
C PHE A 161 17.94 2.39 -4.31
N TRP A 162 18.60 2.58 -5.46
CA TRP A 162 19.74 1.76 -5.90
C TRP A 162 20.97 2.00 -5.03
N ILE A 163 21.73 0.94 -4.78
CA ILE A 163 22.98 1.02 -4.03
C ILE A 163 24.07 1.65 -4.89
N TYR A 164 24.65 2.74 -4.39
CA TYR A 164 25.77 3.39 -5.05
C TYR A 164 27.11 2.93 -4.47
N SER A 165 28.02 2.45 -5.32
CA SER A 165 29.40 2.13 -4.93
C SER A 165 30.36 3.25 -5.32
N ASP A 166 30.94 3.92 -4.31
CA ASP A 166 32.01 4.91 -4.52
C ASP A 166 33.24 4.33 -5.23
N LYS A 167 33.54 3.06 -4.99
CA LYS A 167 34.72 2.36 -5.53
C LYS A 167 34.64 2.14 -7.03
N TYR A 168 33.43 1.87 -7.53
CA TYR A 168 33.18 1.58 -8.94
C TYR A 168 32.42 2.70 -9.67
N HIS A 169 31.99 3.73 -8.96
CA HIS A 169 31.18 4.85 -9.47
C HIS A 169 29.91 4.38 -10.20
N CYS A 170 29.25 3.35 -9.68
CA CYS A 170 28.08 2.73 -10.29
C CYS A 170 26.94 2.59 -9.29
N TYR A 171 25.72 2.71 -9.82
CA TYR A 171 24.49 2.32 -9.14
C TYR A 171 24.18 0.86 -9.45
N TYR A 172 23.71 0.13 -8.45
CA TYR A 172 23.37 -1.29 -8.53
C TYR A 172 21.97 -1.52 -7.97
N ALA A 173 21.22 -2.36 -8.66
CA ALA A 173 19.97 -2.90 -8.17
C ALA A 173 19.81 -4.36 -8.62
N GLU A 174 19.20 -5.15 -7.76
CA GLU A 174 18.65 -6.45 -8.11
C GLU A 174 17.25 -6.25 -8.68
N HIS A 175 16.96 -6.88 -9.81
CA HIS A 175 15.62 -6.88 -10.41
C HIS A 175 15.25 -8.28 -10.89
N GLY A 176 13.97 -8.60 -10.76
CA GLY A 176 13.40 -9.91 -11.09
C GLY A 176 12.83 -9.93 -12.50
N ASP A 177 11.49 -9.93 -12.58
CA ASP A 177 10.72 -9.85 -13.83
C ASP A 177 11.00 -8.54 -14.60
N THR A 178 10.13 -8.14 -15.51
CA THR A 178 10.33 -6.95 -16.34
C THR A 178 9.12 -6.04 -16.29
N ASN A 179 9.36 -4.73 -16.19
CA ASN A 179 8.34 -3.70 -16.45
C ASN A 179 8.28 -3.30 -17.94
N PHE A 180 8.96 -4.03 -18.83
CA PHE A 180 8.97 -3.75 -20.25
C PHE A 180 7.57 -3.91 -20.85
N LEU A 181 7.10 -2.86 -21.52
CA LEU A 181 5.76 -2.76 -22.09
C LEU A 181 5.86 -2.68 -23.62
N PRO A 182 5.73 -3.80 -24.36
CA PRO A 182 5.70 -3.75 -25.81
C PRO A 182 4.54 -2.89 -26.31
N VAL A 183 4.77 -2.06 -27.32
CA VAL A 183 3.76 -1.11 -27.84
C VAL A 183 3.70 -1.08 -29.36
N GLU A 184 2.51 -0.80 -29.89
CA GLU A 184 2.25 -0.44 -31.29
C GLU A 184 1.94 1.07 -31.37
N CYS A 185 2.58 1.79 -32.31
CA CYS A 185 2.36 3.22 -32.52
C CYS A 185 1.16 3.44 -33.46
N ILE A 186 0.02 3.80 -32.91
CA ILE A 186 -1.23 3.91 -33.69
C ILE A 186 -1.34 5.28 -34.37
N LYS A 187 -0.88 6.33 -33.70
CA LYS A 187 -1.03 7.72 -34.18
C LYS A 187 0.14 8.58 -33.73
N GLY A 188 0.47 9.59 -34.53
CA GLY A 188 1.47 10.57 -34.19
C GLY A 188 1.20 11.91 -34.86
N VAL A 189 1.37 12.99 -34.11
CA VAL A 189 1.16 14.35 -34.58
C VAL A 189 2.38 15.20 -34.24
N LYS A 190 2.88 15.94 -35.22
CA LYS A 190 4.01 16.86 -35.08
C LYS A 190 3.54 18.31 -35.09
N ASN A 191 4.01 19.10 -34.13
CA ASN A 191 3.84 20.55 -34.09
C ASN A 191 5.19 21.20 -33.77
N GLY A 192 5.80 21.83 -34.78
CA GLY A 192 7.16 22.36 -34.67
C GLY A 192 8.18 21.26 -34.42
N ASN A 193 8.90 21.34 -33.28
CA ASN A 193 9.85 20.33 -32.83
C ASN A 193 9.25 19.32 -31.84
N ARG A 194 7.96 19.43 -31.50
CA ARG A 194 7.28 18.49 -30.61
C ARG A 194 6.50 17.45 -31.41
N ILE A 195 6.54 16.23 -30.93
CA ILE A 195 5.78 15.10 -31.47
C ILE A 195 4.99 14.49 -30.32
N THR A 196 3.69 14.29 -30.51
CA THR A 196 2.85 13.52 -29.58
C THR A 196 2.49 12.20 -30.26
N LEU A 197 2.70 11.10 -29.55
CA LEU A 197 2.50 9.73 -30.03
C LEU A 197 1.45 9.05 -29.17
N ASP A 198 0.65 8.21 -29.81
CA ASP A 198 -0.36 7.37 -29.19
C ASP A 198 0.05 5.90 -29.39
N PHE A 199 0.41 5.26 -28.29
CA PHE A 199 0.92 3.91 -28.24
C PHE A 199 -0.07 2.97 -27.59
N LYS A 200 -0.43 1.90 -28.28
CA LYS A 200 -1.23 0.82 -27.71
C LYS A 200 -0.33 -0.31 -27.22
N PRO A 201 -0.39 -0.70 -25.94
CA PRO A 201 0.35 -1.85 -25.47
C PRO A 201 -0.06 -3.16 -26.15
N SER A 202 0.92 -4.02 -26.47
CA SER A 202 0.70 -5.27 -27.21
C SER A 202 0.37 -6.49 -26.34
N ASN A 203 0.48 -6.39 -25.01
CA ASN A 203 0.30 -7.53 -24.11
C ASN A 203 -1.19 -7.84 -23.87
N ASP A 204 -1.63 -8.97 -24.41
CA ASP A 204 -2.98 -9.57 -24.25
C ASP A 204 -3.06 -10.55 -23.04
N GLU A 205 -1.98 -10.74 -22.28
CA GLU A 205 -1.85 -11.80 -21.26
C GLU A 205 -1.92 -11.33 -19.78
N GLY A 206 -2.51 -10.16 -19.50
CA GLY A 206 -2.69 -9.67 -18.14
C GLY A 206 -4.02 -10.12 -17.53
N TYR A 207 -3.95 -10.99 -16.51
CA TYR A 207 -5.05 -11.42 -15.65
C TYR A 207 -6.14 -10.35 -15.44
N GLY A 208 -7.34 -10.53 -16.01
CA GLY A 208 -8.64 -10.14 -15.43
C GLY A 208 -8.87 -8.76 -14.77
N VAL A 209 -8.09 -7.71 -15.03
CA VAL A 209 -8.19 -6.42 -14.33
C VAL A 209 -8.73 -5.33 -15.27
N LEU A 210 -9.74 -4.61 -14.76
CA LEU A 210 -10.03 -3.18 -15.00
C LEU A 210 -9.09 -2.40 -15.95
N GLY A 211 -9.64 -1.73 -16.98
CA GLY A 211 -8.85 -0.82 -17.82
C GLY A 211 -7.66 -1.51 -18.48
N VAL A 212 -7.93 -2.51 -19.32
CA VAL A 212 -6.93 -3.32 -20.04
C VAL A 212 -5.87 -2.42 -20.67
N ASN A 213 -4.62 -2.52 -20.19
CA ASN A 213 -3.41 -1.88 -20.71
C ASN A 213 -3.68 -0.60 -21.52
N PRO A 214 -4.07 0.51 -20.88
CA PRO A 214 -4.57 1.69 -21.57
C PRO A 214 -3.55 2.27 -22.54
N ASP A 215 -4.02 3.00 -23.54
CA ASP A 215 -3.12 3.65 -24.48
C ASP A 215 -2.18 4.64 -23.74
N ARG A 216 -0.96 4.75 -24.27
CA ARG A 216 0.13 5.55 -23.74
C ARG A 216 0.35 6.75 -24.66
N ILE A 217 0.06 7.94 -24.16
CA ILE A 217 0.15 9.16 -24.95
C ILE A 217 1.38 9.96 -24.49
N ILE A 218 2.44 9.91 -25.28
CA ILE A 218 3.73 10.49 -24.92
C ILE A 218 4.07 11.69 -25.80
N THR A 219 4.54 12.77 -25.20
CA THR A 219 5.07 13.93 -25.92
C THR A 219 6.59 13.94 -25.85
N ILE A 220 7.23 14.01 -27.01
CA ILE A 220 8.67 14.13 -27.16
C ILE A 220 9.05 15.41 -27.92
N GLU A 221 10.29 15.83 -27.75
CA GLU A 221 10.90 16.97 -28.42
C GLU A 221 12.13 16.52 -29.22
N GLU A 222 12.17 16.85 -30.51
CA GLU A 222 13.32 16.60 -31.39
C GLU A 222 14.53 17.45 -30.97
N THR A 223 15.70 16.81 -30.93
CA THR A 223 17.00 17.44 -30.63
C THR A 223 18.08 16.96 -31.60
N ASP A 224 19.24 17.61 -31.58
CA ASP A 224 20.42 17.19 -32.36
C ASP A 224 20.94 15.78 -31.98
N LYS A 225 20.53 15.23 -30.83
CA LYS A 225 20.99 13.95 -30.28
C LYS A 225 19.90 12.86 -30.22
N GLY A 226 18.75 13.09 -30.83
CA GLY A 226 17.58 12.21 -30.73
C GLY A 226 16.40 12.93 -30.08
N TYR A 227 15.67 12.27 -29.20
CA TYR A 227 14.44 12.81 -28.61
C TYR A 227 14.55 12.97 -27.09
N MET A 228 14.04 14.10 -26.59
CA MET A 228 13.76 14.28 -25.18
C MET A 228 12.29 14.00 -24.90
N VAL A 229 11.99 13.26 -23.83
CA VAL A 229 10.63 13.04 -23.34
C VAL A 229 10.19 14.26 -22.52
N LYS A 230 8.94 14.69 -22.72
CA LYS A 230 8.38 15.91 -22.12
C LYS A 230 7.19 15.64 -21.22
N SER A 231 6.35 14.68 -21.57
CA SER A 231 5.24 14.24 -20.76
C SER A 231 4.78 12.85 -21.20
N MET A 232 4.13 12.14 -20.30
CA MET A 232 3.54 10.83 -20.54
C MET A 232 2.17 10.79 -19.87
N TYR A 233 1.13 10.46 -20.63
CA TYR A 233 -0.25 10.37 -20.17
C TYR A 233 -0.80 8.97 -20.42
N ILE A 234 -1.41 8.38 -19.39
CA ILE A 234 -2.03 7.06 -19.50
C ILE A 234 -3.54 7.26 -19.68
N ASN A 235 -4.09 6.74 -20.79
CA ASN A 235 -5.49 6.94 -21.15
C ASN A 235 -6.42 6.00 -20.39
N TRP A 236 -6.51 6.18 -19.07
CA TRP A 236 -7.35 5.38 -18.20
C TRP A 236 -8.85 5.53 -18.47
N GLU A 237 -9.31 6.58 -19.15
CA GLU A 237 -10.74 6.87 -19.28
C GLU A 237 -11.40 6.28 -20.53
N ASP A 238 -10.69 5.45 -21.30
CA ASP A 238 -11.28 4.82 -22.49
C ASP A 238 -12.49 3.95 -22.10
N GLY A 239 -13.64 4.23 -22.74
CA GLY A 239 -14.90 3.53 -22.51
C GLY A 239 -15.53 3.74 -21.12
N ASN A 240 -15.07 4.72 -20.32
CA ASN A 240 -15.62 4.97 -18.99
C ASN A 240 -17.10 5.39 -19.00
N ASN A 241 -17.72 5.41 -17.82
CA ASN A 241 -18.95 6.12 -17.55
C ASN A 241 -18.61 7.57 -17.18
N PRO A 242 -18.76 8.54 -18.10
CA PRO A 242 -18.34 9.93 -17.85
C PRO A 242 -19.24 10.65 -16.83
N GLU A 243 -20.45 10.15 -16.57
CA GLU A 243 -21.33 10.72 -15.55
C GLU A 243 -20.91 10.33 -14.13
N GLN A 244 -20.10 9.27 -14.00
CA GLN A 244 -19.62 8.70 -12.74
C GLN A 244 -18.08 8.61 -12.70
N THR A 245 -17.40 9.44 -13.50
CA THR A 245 -15.95 9.61 -13.48
C THR A 245 -15.64 11.07 -13.15
N PHE A 246 -14.96 11.31 -12.03
CA PHE A 246 -14.75 12.66 -11.51
C PHE A 246 -13.57 12.72 -10.55
N ASP A 247 -13.05 13.93 -10.34
CA ASP A 247 -12.00 14.19 -9.38
C ASP A 247 -12.53 14.04 -7.95
N VAL A 248 -11.74 13.43 -7.08
CA VAL A 248 -12.13 13.12 -5.71
C VAL A 248 -11.10 13.68 -4.74
N ASP A 249 -11.55 14.00 -3.53
CA ASP A 249 -10.69 14.42 -2.44
C ASP A 249 -10.57 13.26 -1.45
N LEU A 250 -9.45 12.55 -1.50
CA LEU A 250 -9.13 11.41 -0.64
C LEU A 250 -7.82 11.72 0.11
N PRO A 251 -7.89 12.28 1.33
CA PRO A 251 -6.70 12.72 2.08
C PRO A 251 -5.69 11.63 2.44
N VAL A 252 -6.03 10.36 2.22
CA VAL A 252 -5.12 9.22 2.40
C VAL A 252 -4.08 9.12 1.28
N PHE A 253 -4.30 9.81 0.15
CA PHE A 253 -3.39 9.85 -0.97
C PHE A 253 -2.82 11.26 -1.15
N ASP A 254 -1.50 11.33 -1.38
CA ASP A 254 -0.81 12.57 -1.70
C ASP A 254 -0.84 12.80 -3.21
N GLY A 255 -1.63 13.79 -3.66
CA GLY A 255 -1.71 14.18 -5.06
C GLY A 255 -3.14 14.33 -5.55
N GLN A 256 -3.29 14.59 -6.85
CA GLN A 256 -4.60 14.72 -7.47
C GLN A 256 -5.26 13.36 -7.65
N CYS A 257 -6.33 13.10 -6.90
CA CYS A 257 -7.08 11.86 -7.01
C CYS A 257 -8.22 11.97 -8.03
N ARG A 258 -8.39 10.91 -8.83
CA ARG A 258 -9.49 10.79 -9.78
C ARG A 258 -10.11 9.41 -9.72
N LEU A 259 -11.43 9.36 -9.60
CA LEU A 259 -12.21 8.13 -9.65
C LEU A 259 -12.75 7.95 -11.06
N ILE A 260 -12.41 6.82 -11.68
CA ILE A 260 -12.82 6.42 -13.02
C ILE A 260 -13.71 5.19 -12.88
N SER A 261 -14.84 5.16 -13.57
CA SER A 261 -15.79 4.06 -13.47
C SER A 261 -16.22 3.52 -14.83
N TRP A 262 -16.61 2.26 -14.87
CA TRP A 262 -17.17 1.60 -16.04
C TRP A 262 -18.38 0.79 -15.63
N ASP A 263 -19.42 0.85 -16.45
CA ASP A 263 -20.49 -0.14 -16.38
C ASP A 263 -19.95 -1.52 -16.76
N GLY A 264 -20.55 -2.56 -16.20
CA GLY A 264 -20.28 -3.93 -16.56
C GLY A 264 -20.81 -4.27 -17.94
N ASN A 265 -20.48 -5.46 -18.42
CA ASN A 265 -20.92 -5.95 -19.72
C ASN A 265 -21.86 -7.14 -19.53
N LEU A 266 -23.14 -6.94 -19.88
CA LEU A 266 -24.17 -7.97 -19.77
C LEU A 266 -23.94 -9.17 -20.71
N ASP A 267 -23.26 -8.98 -21.85
CA ASP A 267 -22.99 -10.06 -22.81
C ASP A 267 -21.85 -10.96 -22.34
N THR A 268 -20.85 -10.40 -21.64
CA THR A 268 -19.71 -11.16 -21.09
C THR A 268 -19.89 -11.51 -19.61
N ASN A 269 -21.00 -11.10 -19.00
CA ASN A 269 -21.28 -11.18 -17.58
C ASN A 269 -20.21 -10.49 -16.70
N GLU A 270 -19.52 -9.47 -17.22
CA GLU A 270 -18.60 -8.68 -16.43
C GLU A 270 -19.36 -7.74 -15.50
N ASP A 271 -18.89 -7.59 -14.27
CA ASP A 271 -19.40 -6.59 -13.34
C ASP A 271 -18.82 -5.22 -13.67
N ALA A 272 -19.51 -4.19 -13.18
CA ALA A 272 -19.06 -2.81 -13.19
C ALA A 272 -17.79 -2.68 -12.37
N LYS A 273 -17.03 -1.64 -12.66
CA LYS A 273 -15.69 -1.51 -12.10
C LYS A 273 -15.36 -0.05 -11.81
N ILE A 274 -14.51 0.19 -10.82
CA ILE A 274 -13.96 1.52 -10.50
C ILE A 274 -12.44 1.44 -10.38
N LEU A 275 -11.76 2.54 -10.66
CA LEU A 275 -10.32 2.71 -10.55
C LEU A 275 -10.03 4.08 -9.98
N LEU A 276 -9.06 4.16 -9.08
CA LEU A 276 -8.52 5.40 -8.56
C LEU A 276 -7.12 5.61 -9.16
N THR A 277 -6.90 6.83 -9.62
CA THR A 277 -5.56 7.31 -9.98
C THR A 277 -5.12 8.45 -9.09
N VAL A 278 -3.83 8.51 -8.81
CA VAL A 278 -3.15 9.66 -8.18
C VAL A 278 -2.19 10.25 -9.21
N ASP A 279 -2.35 11.52 -9.55
CA ASP A 279 -1.56 12.23 -10.57
C ASP A 279 -1.48 11.47 -11.92
N GLY A 280 -2.58 10.81 -12.30
CA GLY A 280 -2.70 10.05 -13.53
C GLY A 280 -2.05 8.65 -13.51
N ASN A 281 -1.56 8.20 -12.36
CA ASN A 281 -1.00 6.86 -12.16
C ASN A 281 -1.99 5.98 -11.41
N TYR A 282 -2.01 4.67 -11.71
CA TYR A 282 -2.87 3.71 -11.02
C TYR A 282 -2.50 3.63 -9.54
N GLU A 283 -3.51 3.74 -8.67
CA GLU A 283 -3.35 3.55 -7.24
C GLU A 283 -4.05 2.25 -6.80
N CYS A 284 -5.37 2.17 -7.02
CA CYS A 284 -6.13 0.97 -6.73
C CYS A 284 -7.37 0.87 -7.63
N GLY A 285 -8.00 -0.31 -7.67
CA GLY A 285 -9.22 -0.52 -8.44
C GLY A 285 -10.01 -1.73 -7.98
N HIS A 286 -11.32 -1.70 -8.22
CA HIS A 286 -12.26 -2.71 -7.77
C HIS A 286 -13.23 -3.14 -8.86
N THR A 287 -13.37 -4.45 -9.03
CA THR A 287 -14.58 -5.00 -9.66
C THR A 287 -15.69 -4.97 -8.61
N ILE A 288 -16.82 -4.37 -8.94
CA ILE A 288 -17.95 -4.18 -8.02
C ILE A 288 -18.83 -5.43 -8.06
N GLY A 289 -18.24 -6.55 -7.64
CA GLY A 289 -18.87 -7.85 -7.62
C GLY A 289 -18.11 -8.86 -6.77
N THR A 290 -18.80 -9.90 -6.32
CA THR A 290 -18.22 -11.04 -5.58
C THR A 290 -17.99 -12.22 -6.50
N ASP A 291 -17.03 -13.11 -6.21
CA ASP A 291 -16.94 -14.39 -6.93
C ASP A 291 -18.16 -15.26 -6.60
N ASP A 292 -18.74 -15.91 -7.62
CA ASP A 292 -19.90 -16.79 -7.53
C ASP A 292 -19.71 -17.95 -6.53
N ASN A 293 -18.47 -18.24 -6.13
CA ASN A 293 -18.11 -19.27 -5.15
C ASN A 293 -18.35 -18.86 -3.68
N PHE A 294 -18.64 -17.58 -3.39
CA PHE A 294 -19.01 -17.13 -2.05
C PHE A 294 -20.53 -17.25 -1.85
N GLU A 295 -20.98 -18.34 -1.23
CA GLU A 295 -22.40 -18.72 -1.10
C GLU A 295 -23.26 -17.70 -0.33
N ASP A 296 -22.66 -16.81 0.47
CA ASP A 296 -23.38 -16.04 1.49
C ASP A 296 -23.59 -14.55 1.17
N SER A 297 -23.06 -14.04 0.05
CA SER A 297 -23.27 -12.63 -0.35
C SER A 297 -23.12 -12.41 -1.85
N HIS A 298 -24.17 -12.68 -2.62
CA HIS A 298 -24.22 -12.36 -4.06
C HIS A 298 -24.39 -10.85 -4.25
N LEU A 299 -23.28 -10.14 -4.50
CA LEU A 299 -23.28 -8.73 -4.87
C LEU A 299 -22.66 -8.63 -6.26
N HIS A 300 -23.42 -8.09 -7.21
CA HIS A 300 -22.96 -7.85 -8.58
C HIS A 300 -23.61 -6.58 -9.12
N ILE A 301 -22.85 -5.51 -9.28
CA ILE A 301 -23.33 -4.29 -9.92
C ILE A 301 -22.98 -4.35 -11.40
N LYS A 302 -23.97 -4.19 -12.28
CA LYS A 302 -23.81 -4.15 -13.74
C LYS A 302 -23.85 -2.74 -14.30
N THR A 303 -24.69 -1.86 -13.76
CA THR A 303 -24.74 -0.45 -14.20
C THR A 303 -24.64 0.46 -13.00
N ILE A 304 -23.74 1.43 -13.05
CA ILE A 304 -23.51 2.41 -11.99
C ILE A 304 -24.48 3.56 -12.19
N SER A 305 -25.27 3.85 -11.15
CA SER A 305 -26.24 4.94 -11.13
C SER A 305 -25.74 6.15 -10.33
N ALA A 306 -24.96 5.93 -9.27
CA ALA A 306 -24.35 6.99 -8.50
C ALA A 306 -23.16 6.47 -7.69
N ILE A 307 -22.14 7.31 -7.52
CA ILE A 307 -21.02 7.07 -6.61
C ILE A 307 -21.01 8.15 -5.51
N GLY A 308 -20.84 7.72 -4.27
CA GLY A 308 -20.68 8.56 -3.09
C GLY A 308 -19.27 8.42 -2.51
N LEU A 309 -18.87 9.46 -1.77
CA LEU A 309 -17.68 9.42 -0.94
C LEU A 309 -18.00 10.06 0.41
N PHE A 310 -18.10 9.25 1.45
CA PHE A 310 -18.14 9.71 2.83
C PHE A 310 -17.61 8.63 3.77
N ASP A 311 -17.16 9.04 4.96
CA ASP A 311 -16.80 8.12 6.02
C ASP A 311 -18.08 7.47 6.58
N PHE A 312 -18.35 6.22 6.21
CA PHE A 312 -19.57 5.52 6.64
C PHE A 312 -19.38 4.78 7.96
N ASN A 313 -18.15 4.42 8.30
CA ASN A 313 -17.81 3.61 9.48
C ASN A 313 -17.31 4.45 10.68
N ALA A 314 -17.14 5.76 10.47
CA ALA A 314 -16.63 6.76 11.39
C ALA A 314 -15.15 6.58 11.79
N ASP A 315 -14.32 5.99 10.94
CA ASP A 315 -12.90 5.74 11.22
C ASP A 315 -11.99 6.94 10.91
N GLY A 316 -12.55 8.01 10.33
CA GLY A 316 -11.85 9.23 9.94
C GLY A 316 -11.36 9.23 8.49
N ARG A 317 -11.56 8.16 7.73
CA ARG A 317 -11.22 8.06 6.31
C ARG A 317 -12.50 8.07 5.48
N LYS A 318 -12.45 8.69 4.30
CA LYS A 318 -13.58 8.63 3.36
C LYS A 318 -13.61 7.25 2.71
N ASP A 319 -14.79 6.65 2.71
CA ASP A 319 -15.09 5.42 2.02
C ASP A 319 -15.71 5.70 0.64
N ILE A 320 -15.99 4.64 -0.13
CA ILE A 320 -16.68 4.73 -1.42
C ILE A 320 -17.98 3.95 -1.37
N GLU A 321 -19.08 4.56 -1.82
CA GLU A 321 -20.34 3.87 -2.02
C GLU A 321 -20.75 3.87 -3.49
N VAL A 322 -21.10 2.70 -4.02
CA VAL A 322 -21.57 2.55 -5.39
C VAL A 322 -23.02 2.08 -5.38
N ILE A 323 -23.91 2.91 -5.91
CA ILE A 323 -25.31 2.57 -6.17
C ILE A 323 -25.44 2.20 -7.64
N GLY A 324 -26.12 1.09 -7.91
CA GLY A 324 -26.33 0.63 -9.27
C GLY A 324 -27.47 -0.36 -9.42
N LYS A 325 -27.42 -1.11 -10.51
CA LYS A 325 -28.34 -2.20 -10.80
C LYS A 325 -27.61 -3.51 -11.01
N ASP A 326 -28.21 -4.61 -10.58
CA ASP A 326 -27.73 -5.96 -10.89
C ASP A 326 -28.11 -6.41 -12.32
N TRP A 327 -27.79 -7.66 -12.66
CA TRP A 327 -28.09 -8.25 -13.96
C TRP A 327 -29.60 -8.48 -14.23
N GLU A 328 -30.44 -8.47 -13.18
CA GLU A 328 -31.90 -8.52 -13.29
C GLU A 328 -32.53 -7.12 -13.37
N GLY A 329 -31.74 -6.07 -13.14
CA GLY A 329 -32.20 -4.68 -13.08
C GLY A 329 -32.74 -4.27 -11.71
N ASN A 330 -32.50 -5.06 -10.66
CA ASN A 330 -32.83 -4.69 -9.27
C ASN A 330 -31.82 -3.69 -8.73
N ASP A 331 -32.21 -2.91 -7.72
CA ASP A 331 -31.29 -2.03 -7.00
C ASP A 331 -30.16 -2.84 -6.35
N ALA A 332 -28.94 -2.35 -6.47
CA ALA A 332 -27.75 -2.91 -5.85
C ALA A 332 -26.92 -1.80 -5.20
N LEU A 333 -26.24 -2.15 -4.11
CA LEU A 333 -25.37 -1.28 -3.34
C LEU A 333 -24.05 -2.00 -3.11
N ALA A 334 -22.94 -1.29 -3.25
CA ALA A 334 -21.63 -1.71 -2.80
C ALA A 334 -21.05 -0.65 -1.87
N LEU A 335 -20.62 -1.07 -0.68
CA LEU A 335 -19.86 -0.29 0.27
C LEU A 335 -18.42 -0.76 0.19
N LEU A 336 -17.49 0.16 -0.07
CA LEU A 336 -16.07 -0.12 -0.11
C LEU A 336 -15.37 0.69 0.97
N LYS A 337 -14.88 0.01 2.01
CA LYS A 337 -14.23 0.59 3.18
C LYS A 337 -12.77 0.94 2.87
N CYS A 338 -12.31 2.14 3.20
CA CYS A 338 -10.89 2.49 3.10
C CYS A 338 -10.09 1.82 4.22
N GLU A 339 -9.06 1.04 3.86
CA GLU A 339 -8.23 0.27 4.80
C GLU A 339 -6.74 0.44 4.50
N PRO A 340 -5.89 0.45 5.54
CA PRO A 340 -4.44 0.49 5.35
C PRO A 340 -3.93 -0.90 4.95
N SER A 341 -2.96 -0.93 4.07
CA SER A 341 -2.18 -2.11 3.71
C SER A 341 -0.94 -2.24 4.59
N TYR A 342 -0.33 -3.42 4.61
CA TYR A 342 0.89 -3.71 5.38
C TYR A 342 2.09 -2.86 4.96
N ASP A 343 2.11 -2.37 3.72
CA ASP A 343 3.16 -1.50 3.17
C ASP A 343 2.92 -0.01 3.43
N GLY A 344 1.86 0.34 4.18
CA GLY A 344 1.47 1.72 4.47
C GLY A 344 0.65 2.39 3.37
N SER A 345 0.38 1.73 2.25
CA SER A 345 -0.58 2.20 1.24
C SER A 345 -2.02 2.02 1.72
N TYR A 346 -2.98 2.54 0.97
CA TYR A 346 -4.41 2.38 1.26
C TYR A 346 -5.12 1.66 0.12
N TYR A 347 -6.08 0.82 0.47
CA TYR A 347 -6.96 0.15 -0.47
C TYR A 347 -8.42 0.25 0.01
N PHE A 348 -9.35 -0.15 -0.86
CA PHE A 348 -10.77 -0.12 -0.55
C PHE A 348 -11.32 -1.55 -0.47
N SER A 349 -11.71 -2.04 0.70
CA SER A 349 -12.25 -3.40 0.85
C SER A 349 -13.75 -3.42 0.57
N LEU A 350 -14.20 -4.29 -0.34
CA LEU A 350 -15.63 -4.47 -0.61
C LEU A 350 -16.30 -5.19 0.56
N GLU A 351 -17.40 -4.62 1.06
CA GLU A 351 -18.17 -5.13 2.21
C GLU A 351 -19.51 -5.75 1.78
N PRO A 352 -19.55 -6.97 1.22
CA PRO A 352 -20.74 -7.48 0.55
C PRO A 352 -21.88 -7.86 1.51
N ALA A 353 -21.57 -8.36 2.71
CA ALA A 353 -22.57 -8.65 3.73
C ALA A 353 -23.24 -7.36 4.23
N ALA A 354 -22.43 -6.36 4.62
CA ALA A 354 -22.93 -5.06 5.04
C ALA A 354 -23.72 -4.36 3.93
N SER A 355 -23.23 -4.43 2.68
CA SER A 355 -23.92 -3.85 1.51
C SER A 355 -25.34 -4.41 1.36
N ASN A 356 -25.50 -5.73 1.42
CA ASN A 356 -26.81 -6.39 1.33
C ASN A 356 -27.71 -6.07 2.53
N LEU A 357 -27.14 -6.07 3.75
CA LEU A 357 -27.85 -5.74 4.97
C LEU A 357 -28.41 -4.31 4.91
N ILE A 358 -27.58 -3.33 4.56
CA ILE A 358 -27.96 -1.92 4.47
C ILE A 358 -28.97 -1.70 3.34
N LEU A 359 -28.77 -2.30 2.18
CA LEU A 359 -29.73 -2.24 1.06
C LEU A 359 -31.12 -2.69 1.51
N SER A 360 -31.22 -3.74 2.33
CA SER A 360 -32.49 -4.24 2.87
C SER A 360 -33.17 -3.29 3.87
N GLN A 361 -32.41 -2.38 4.48
CA GLN A 361 -32.88 -1.44 5.51
C GLN A 361 -33.39 -0.12 4.91
N ILE A 362 -32.87 0.28 3.74
CA ILE A 362 -33.22 1.55 3.08
C ILE A 362 -34.71 1.55 2.69
N LYS A 363 -35.44 2.54 3.23
CA LYS A 363 -36.86 2.75 2.95
C LYS A 363 -37.03 3.88 1.95
N GLY A 364 -37.24 3.54 0.68
CA GLY A 364 -37.52 4.51 -0.39
C GLY A 364 -36.59 4.34 -1.58
N GLU A 365 -36.33 5.44 -2.27
CA GLU A 365 -35.41 5.46 -3.42
C GLU A 365 -33.97 5.35 -2.95
N LEU A 366 -33.21 4.44 -3.56
CA LEU A 366 -31.78 4.27 -3.31
C LEU A 366 -31.02 5.44 -3.95
N THR A 367 -30.55 6.37 -3.12
CA THR A 367 -29.77 7.53 -3.53
C THR A 367 -28.66 7.79 -2.50
N ILE A 368 -27.55 8.41 -2.90
CA ILE A 368 -26.45 8.74 -1.98
C ILE A 368 -26.95 9.56 -0.76
N PRO A 369 -27.80 10.59 -0.90
CA PRO A 369 -28.33 11.31 0.27
C PRO A 369 -29.16 10.44 1.23
N ASN A 370 -29.96 9.51 0.71
CA ASN A 370 -30.76 8.61 1.54
C ASN A 370 -29.89 7.54 2.20
N LEU A 371 -28.88 7.01 1.49
CA LEU A 371 -27.89 6.09 2.02
C LEU A 371 -27.11 6.76 3.16
N LYS A 372 -26.59 7.97 2.93
CA LYS A 372 -25.89 8.75 3.95
C LYS A 372 -26.77 9.02 5.18
N ALA A 373 -28.06 9.31 4.98
CA ALA A 373 -29.00 9.48 6.09
C ALA A 373 -29.30 8.17 6.85
N GLU A 374 -29.31 7.02 6.18
CA GLU A 374 -29.51 5.70 6.83
C GLU A 374 -28.27 5.24 7.60
N LEU A 375 -27.08 5.53 7.08
CA LEU A 375 -25.81 5.16 7.70
C LEU A 375 -25.47 6.10 8.86
N LEU A 376 -25.54 7.41 8.65
CA LEU A 376 -25.07 8.42 9.61
C LEU A 376 -26.19 9.11 10.40
N GLY A 377 -27.47 8.88 10.06
CA GLY A 377 -28.60 9.55 10.71
C GLY A 377 -28.58 11.08 10.50
N ASP A 378 -28.70 11.82 11.61
CA ASP A 378 -28.64 13.29 11.60
C ASP A 378 -27.20 13.83 11.45
N ASN A 379 -26.17 12.98 11.55
CA ASN A 379 -24.77 13.35 11.39
C ASN A 379 -24.36 13.47 9.91
N LYS A 380 -24.85 14.50 9.24
CA LYS A 380 -24.55 14.73 7.82
C LYS A 380 -23.12 15.22 7.56
N SER A 381 -22.44 15.75 8.58
CA SER A 381 -21.06 16.27 8.47
C SER A 381 -19.99 15.19 8.61
N GLY A 382 -20.34 13.97 9.02
CA GLY A 382 -19.37 12.91 9.34
C GLY A 382 -18.75 13.06 10.73
N THR A 383 -18.99 14.19 11.42
CA THR A 383 -18.49 14.46 12.78
C THR A 383 -19.52 14.09 13.84
N ILE A 384 -19.24 13.05 14.62
CA ILE A 384 -20.13 12.52 15.64
C ILE A 384 -19.84 13.22 16.96
N ASP A 385 -20.85 13.79 17.61
CA ASP A 385 -20.68 14.59 18.83
C ASP A 385 -20.26 13.78 20.07
N ASN A 386 -20.35 12.45 20.03
CA ASN A 386 -20.02 11.60 21.17
C ASN A 386 -19.42 10.25 20.76
N TRP A 387 -18.48 9.77 21.58
CA TRP A 387 -17.77 8.52 21.37
C TRP A 387 -18.68 7.29 21.30
N LYS A 388 -19.79 7.27 22.03
CA LYS A 388 -20.69 6.10 22.05
C LYS A 388 -21.34 5.87 20.69
N ASP A 389 -21.77 6.94 20.05
CA ASP A 389 -22.39 6.86 18.73
C ASP A 389 -21.35 6.59 17.63
N ALA A 390 -20.11 7.07 17.80
CA ALA A 390 -18.99 6.73 16.92
C ALA A 390 -18.66 5.23 16.98
N PHE A 391 -18.49 4.69 18.17
CA PHE A 391 -18.22 3.26 18.35
C PHE A 391 -19.39 2.37 17.92
N LYS A 392 -20.64 2.83 18.01
CA LYS A 392 -21.78 2.08 17.44
C LYS A 392 -21.67 1.92 15.92
N LEU A 393 -21.12 2.91 15.21
CA LEU A 393 -20.94 2.83 13.77
C LEU A 393 -19.85 1.83 13.42
N VAL A 394 -18.67 1.92 14.03
CA VAL A 394 -17.58 0.93 13.86
C VAL A 394 -18.09 -0.50 14.09
N VAL A 395 -18.86 -0.70 15.16
CA VAL A 395 -19.39 -2.01 15.56
C VAL A 395 -20.53 -2.48 14.64
N ARG A 396 -21.26 -1.57 13.99
CA ARG A 396 -22.32 -1.92 13.02
C ARG A 396 -21.76 -2.58 11.77
N PHE A 397 -20.56 -2.21 11.33
CA PHE A 397 -19.93 -2.77 10.12
C PHE A 397 -19.10 -4.02 10.39
N THR A 398 -18.79 -4.29 11.66
CA THR A 398 -18.08 -5.51 12.08
C THR A 398 -19.03 -6.59 12.61
N SER A 399 -20.33 -6.30 12.74
CA SER A 399 -21.29 -7.17 13.46
C SER A 399 -21.60 -8.49 12.78
N ASP A 400 -21.40 -8.61 11.47
CA ASP A 400 -21.75 -9.83 10.72
C ASP A 400 -20.70 -10.94 10.86
N ASN A 401 -19.61 -10.67 11.57
CA ASN A 401 -18.55 -11.62 11.84
C ASN A 401 -18.73 -12.26 13.22
N GLU A 402 -19.27 -13.49 13.24
CA GLU A 402 -19.60 -14.24 14.47
C GLU A 402 -18.37 -14.51 15.38
N ASP A 403 -17.15 -14.37 14.86
CA ASP A 403 -15.90 -14.59 15.58
C ASP A 403 -15.35 -13.32 16.27
N LEU A 404 -16.04 -12.17 16.14
CA LEU A 404 -15.63 -10.93 16.79
C LEU A 404 -16.21 -10.76 18.19
N SER A 405 -15.36 -10.28 19.08
CA SER A 405 -15.70 -9.85 20.43
C SER A 405 -15.17 -8.44 20.67
N TYR A 406 -15.71 -7.76 21.68
CA TYR A 406 -15.47 -6.34 21.86
C TYR A 406 -15.17 -5.96 23.31
N ASN A 407 -14.49 -4.84 23.53
CA ASN A 407 -14.28 -4.30 24.86
C ASN A 407 -14.28 -2.76 24.87
N LEU A 408 -14.45 -2.17 26.05
CA LEU A 408 -14.22 -0.75 26.30
C LEU A 408 -13.15 -0.65 27.38
N VAL A 409 -11.96 -0.22 26.97
CA VAL A 409 -10.76 -0.15 27.81
C VAL A 409 -10.38 1.31 28.05
N TYR A 410 -9.51 1.59 29.02
CA TYR A 410 -8.98 2.94 29.24
C TYR A 410 -7.46 2.87 29.16
N ILE A 411 -6.92 3.01 27.96
CA ILE A 411 -5.49 2.91 27.67
C ILE A 411 -4.80 4.19 28.12
N ASP A 412 -5.26 5.33 27.63
CA ASP A 412 -4.69 6.63 27.98
C ASP A 412 -5.36 7.27 29.20
N ASN A 413 -4.88 8.45 29.61
CA ASN A 413 -5.30 9.10 30.84
C ASN A 413 -6.61 9.91 30.71
N ASP A 414 -7.26 9.93 29.55
CA ASP A 414 -8.52 10.62 29.35
C ASP A 414 -9.71 9.78 29.85
N ASP A 415 -10.89 10.40 30.01
CA ASP A 415 -12.09 9.74 30.56
C ASP A 415 -12.99 9.07 29.50
N ILE A 416 -12.50 8.96 28.27
CA ILE A 416 -13.15 8.29 27.15
C ILE A 416 -12.50 6.92 26.99
N PRO A 417 -13.26 5.81 26.97
CA PRO A 417 -12.64 4.52 26.72
C PRO A 417 -12.25 4.37 25.24
N GLU A 418 -11.24 3.57 24.95
CA GLU A 418 -11.00 3.04 23.62
C GLU A 418 -11.84 1.78 23.36
N LEU A 419 -12.33 1.65 22.13
CA LEU A 419 -13.05 0.46 21.67
C LEU A 419 -12.05 -0.58 21.20
N VAL A 420 -12.13 -1.79 21.76
CA VAL A 420 -11.42 -2.98 21.26
C VAL A 420 -12.36 -3.77 20.37
N VAL A 421 -11.89 -4.14 19.17
CA VAL A 421 -12.52 -5.11 18.27
C VAL A 421 -11.53 -6.26 18.09
N ASP A 422 -11.87 -7.45 18.57
CA ASP A 422 -10.98 -8.60 18.66
C ASP A 422 -11.55 -9.80 17.93
N ARG A 423 -10.80 -10.31 16.94
CA ARG A 423 -11.00 -11.67 16.43
C ARG A 423 -10.09 -12.59 17.23
N THR A 424 -10.67 -13.24 18.24
CA THR A 424 -9.89 -13.91 19.27
C THR A 424 -8.91 -14.94 18.70
N GLY A 425 -7.62 -14.72 18.97
CA GLY A 425 -6.51 -15.56 18.52
C GLY A 425 -6.09 -15.34 17.06
N TYR A 426 -6.51 -14.23 16.44
CA TYR A 426 -6.17 -13.90 15.06
C TYR A 426 -5.73 -12.45 14.89
N GLU A 427 -6.54 -11.46 15.28
CA GLU A 427 -6.21 -10.04 15.13
C GLU A 427 -6.97 -9.15 16.12
N VAL A 428 -6.40 -7.99 16.48
CA VAL A 428 -7.05 -6.98 17.33
C VAL A 428 -6.93 -5.59 16.70
N SER A 429 -8.02 -4.83 16.78
CA SER A 429 -8.07 -3.40 16.46
C SER A 429 -8.50 -2.61 17.69
N VAL A 430 -7.97 -1.39 17.82
CA VAL A 430 -8.33 -0.45 18.88
C VAL A 430 -8.67 0.89 18.26
N TYR A 431 -9.78 1.47 18.67
CA TYR A 431 -10.26 2.76 18.19
C TYR A 431 -10.36 3.76 19.33
N LYS A 432 -9.74 4.93 19.14
CA LYS A 432 -9.85 6.09 20.02
C LYS A 432 -10.81 7.10 19.45
N TYR A 433 -11.70 7.63 20.28
CA TYR A 433 -12.53 8.74 19.84
C TYR A 433 -11.78 10.06 19.96
N SER A 434 -11.60 10.75 18.83
CA SER A 434 -11.01 12.10 18.78
C SER A 434 -11.54 12.86 17.56
N ASP A 435 -11.66 14.18 17.68
CA ASP A 435 -12.13 15.07 16.61
C ASP A 435 -13.48 14.67 15.96
N GLY A 436 -14.34 14.00 16.73
CA GLY A 436 -15.67 13.58 16.27
C GLY A 436 -15.69 12.25 15.49
N VAL A 437 -14.60 11.51 15.45
CA VAL A 437 -14.50 10.21 14.77
C VAL A 437 -13.86 9.16 15.70
N ALA A 438 -14.04 7.88 15.40
CA ALA A 438 -13.40 6.76 16.05
C ALA A 438 -12.12 6.39 15.30
N LYS A 439 -11.04 7.14 15.52
CA LYS A 439 -9.76 6.92 14.82
C LYS A 439 -9.14 5.58 15.22
N PRO A 440 -8.70 4.74 14.26
CA PRO A 440 -7.92 3.56 14.57
C PRO A 440 -6.57 3.97 15.19
N VAL A 441 -6.22 3.31 16.29
CA VAL A 441 -4.94 3.47 17.00
C VAL A 441 -3.99 2.33 16.63
N ILE A 442 -4.53 1.12 16.61
CA ILE A 442 -3.96 -0.07 15.98
C ILE A 442 -5.10 -0.74 15.19
N GLU A 443 -4.82 -1.23 13.99
CA GLU A 443 -5.84 -1.81 13.10
C GLU A 443 -5.34 -3.14 12.53
N GLY A 444 -6.09 -4.22 12.75
CA GLY A 444 -5.79 -5.54 12.19
C GLY A 444 -4.49 -6.17 12.71
N CYS A 445 -4.04 -5.80 13.91
CA CYS A 445 -2.79 -6.31 14.46
C CYS A 445 -2.90 -7.80 14.79
N ALA A 446 -2.22 -8.63 14.01
CA ALA A 446 -2.30 -10.08 14.11
C ALA A 446 -1.71 -10.62 15.42
N TYR A 447 -2.27 -11.70 15.96
CA TYR A 447 -1.71 -12.46 17.08
C TYR A 447 -2.19 -13.91 17.10
N GLY A 448 -1.62 -14.74 17.96
CA GLY A 448 -2.03 -16.15 18.14
C GLY A 448 -1.32 -17.15 17.22
N ALA A 449 -0.48 -16.67 16.30
CA ALA A 449 0.35 -17.48 15.41
C ALA A 449 1.83 -17.06 15.47
N PHE A 450 2.72 -17.98 15.05
CA PHE A 450 4.16 -17.76 14.86
C PHE A 450 4.94 -17.15 16.05
N GLY A 451 4.45 -17.30 17.28
CA GLY A 451 5.15 -16.81 18.47
C GLY A 451 4.68 -15.44 18.96
N ASN A 452 3.72 -14.81 18.28
CA ASN A 452 3.03 -13.61 18.76
C ASN A 452 1.89 -14.01 19.71
N HIS A 453 2.04 -13.65 20.98
CA HIS A 453 1.15 -14.07 22.06
C HIS A 453 -0.07 -13.16 22.26
N GLY A 454 -0.11 -12.00 21.59
CA GLY A 454 -1.15 -11.00 21.75
C GLY A 454 -0.67 -9.72 22.44
N TYR A 455 -1.62 -8.87 22.77
CA TYR A 455 -1.38 -7.50 23.22
C TYR A 455 -1.92 -7.30 24.64
N ASP A 456 -1.21 -6.48 25.40
CA ASP A 456 -1.59 -6.02 26.73
C ASP A 456 -1.65 -4.48 26.74
N TYR A 457 -2.35 -3.92 27.72
CA TYR A 457 -2.28 -2.49 28.02
C TYR A 457 -2.21 -2.23 29.52
N ALA A 458 -1.63 -1.09 29.89
CA ALA A 458 -1.61 -0.59 31.25
C ALA A 458 -2.69 0.50 31.42
N PRO A 459 -3.75 0.27 32.22
CA PRO A 459 -4.86 1.20 32.29
C PRO A 459 -4.46 2.61 32.76
N LYS A 460 -4.90 3.64 32.03
CA LYS A 460 -4.63 5.07 32.28
C LYS A 460 -3.15 5.45 32.21
N LYS A 461 -2.31 4.67 31.54
CA LYS A 461 -0.86 4.89 31.44
C LYS A 461 -0.38 5.31 30.06
N ASN A 462 -1.26 5.27 29.05
CA ASN A 462 -0.90 5.44 27.65
C ASN A 462 0.25 4.49 27.25
N CYS A 463 0.12 3.22 27.63
CA CYS A 463 1.15 2.21 27.39
C CYS A 463 0.49 0.88 27.06
N MET A 464 0.78 0.38 25.86
CA MET A 464 0.46 -0.96 25.39
C MET A 464 1.73 -1.77 25.24
N ARG A 465 1.61 -3.09 25.18
CA ARG A 465 2.74 -3.99 25.08
C ARG A 465 2.40 -5.22 24.25
N ASN A 466 3.34 -5.68 23.44
CA ASN A 466 3.24 -6.93 22.68
C ASN A 466 4.39 -7.87 23.04
N TYR A 467 4.11 -9.18 22.97
CA TYR A 467 5.12 -10.21 23.09
C TYR A 467 5.18 -11.03 21.80
N ASN A 468 6.34 -11.02 21.18
CA ASN A 468 6.61 -11.79 19.97
C ASN A 468 7.85 -12.67 20.14
N SER A 469 7.95 -13.74 19.35
CA SER A 469 9.12 -14.60 19.37
C SER A 469 9.38 -15.27 18.03
N ASP A 470 10.64 -15.25 17.63
CA ASP A 470 11.11 -15.91 16.42
C ASP A 470 11.87 -17.20 16.74
N PHE A 471 12.03 -18.04 15.71
CA PHE A 471 12.81 -19.28 15.80
C PHE A 471 12.41 -20.18 16.98
N ALA A 472 11.09 -20.27 17.23
CA ALA A 472 10.51 -21.02 18.35
C ALA A 472 10.98 -20.55 19.74
N GLY A 473 11.17 -19.25 19.92
CA GLY A 473 11.54 -18.64 21.21
C GLY A 473 13.03 -18.40 21.40
N ALA A 474 13.86 -18.70 20.39
CA ALA A 474 15.28 -18.39 20.45
C ALA A 474 15.55 -16.88 20.37
N ILE A 475 14.67 -16.11 19.76
CA ILE A 475 14.66 -14.65 19.89
C ILE A 475 13.28 -14.24 20.39
N MET A 476 13.23 -13.43 21.44
CA MET A 476 11.99 -12.92 22.01
C MET A 476 12.01 -11.39 22.00
N TYR A 477 10.89 -10.81 21.64
CA TYR A 477 10.68 -9.37 21.58
C TYR A 477 9.58 -8.99 22.55
N THR A 478 9.83 -7.93 23.33
CA THR A 478 8.79 -7.21 24.07
C THR A 478 8.78 -5.78 23.59
N THR A 479 7.72 -5.40 22.91
CA THR A 479 7.59 -4.06 22.31
C THR A 479 6.54 -3.28 23.08
N TYR A 480 6.83 -2.02 23.38
CA TYR A 480 5.94 -1.12 24.10
C TYR A 480 5.53 0.04 23.21
N PHE A 481 4.25 0.38 23.25
CA PHE A 481 3.64 1.37 22.40
C PHE A 481 2.93 2.44 23.24
N SER A 482 2.87 3.67 22.76
CA SER A 482 1.99 4.71 23.28
C SER A 482 1.23 5.40 22.16
N ILE A 483 0.07 5.97 22.51
CA ILE A 483 -0.71 6.78 21.57
C ILE A 483 -0.09 8.18 21.54
N HIS A 484 0.38 8.60 20.36
CA HIS A 484 1.01 9.90 20.14
C HIS A 484 -0.04 10.99 19.81
N ASP A 485 0.41 12.24 19.66
CA ASP A 485 -0.47 13.41 19.49
C ASP A 485 -1.30 13.37 18.18
N ASP A 486 -0.83 12.65 17.17
CA ASP A 486 -1.55 12.37 15.92
C ASP A 486 -2.66 11.31 16.10
N GLY A 487 -2.66 10.59 17.22
CA GLY A 487 -3.63 9.55 17.56
C GLY A 487 -3.18 8.13 17.18
N GLU A 488 -2.00 7.98 16.58
CA GLU A 488 -1.44 6.68 16.20
C GLU A 488 -0.68 6.03 17.37
N ALA A 489 -0.67 4.70 17.41
CA ALA A 489 0.24 3.97 18.29
C ALA A 489 1.64 3.91 17.69
N VAL A 490 2.62 4.37 18.45
CA VAL A 490 4.02 4.34 18.04
C VAL A 490 4.80 3.44 18.99
N GLU A 491 5.72 2.66 18.45
CA GLU A 491 6.70 1.91 19.23
C GLU A 491 7.64 2.89 19.93
N ASP A 492 7.67 2.87 21.27
CA ASP A 492 8.55 3.72 22.05
C ASP A 492 9.78 2.95 22.53
N TYR A 493 9.59 1.66 22.87
CA TYR A 493 10.61 0.81 23.48
C TYR A 493 10.56 -0.62 22.94
N GLU A 494 11.73 -1.24 22.82
CA GLU A 494 11.87 -2.67 22.53
C GLU A 494 12.84 -3.33 23.52
N VAL A 495 12.51 -4.56 23.93
CA VAL A 495 13.43 -5.47 24.59
C VAL A 495 13.59 -6.70 23.72
N LYS A 496 14.80 -6.94 23.23
CA LYS A 496 15.18 -8.14 22.49
C LYS A 496 15.97 -9.07 23.39
N THR A 497 15.48 -10.28 23.59
CA THR A 497 16.17 -11.33 24.36
C THR A 497 16.60 -12.45 23.42
N MET A 498 17.91 -12.72 23.38
CA MET A 498 18.48 -13.82 22.61
C MET A 498 18.69 -15.01 23.53
N ASN A 499 17.99 -16.10 23.24
CA ASN A 499 17.95 -17.34 24.00
C ASN A 499 18.77 -18.45 23.33
N PHE A 500 19.88 -18.10 22.69
CA PHE A 500 20.81 -19.02 22.06
C PHE A 500 22.25 -18.51 22.18
N LYS A 501 23.22 -19.41 22.03
CA LYS A 501 24.63 -19.02 21.96
C LYS A 501 24.96 -18.56 20.54
N ASP A 502 25.05 -17.26 20.34
CA ASP A 502 25.54 -16.67 19.09
C ASP A 502 27.06 -16.87 18.97
N LEU A 503 27.47 -17.88 18.20
CA LEU A 503 28.87 -18.29 18.05
C LEU A 503 29.59 -17.47 16.97
N ASN A 504 28.85 -16.97 15.97
CA ASN A 504 29.39 -16.23 14.83
C ASN A 504 29.22 -14.71 14.95
N GLY A 505 28.39 -14.23 15.89
CA GLY A 505 28.15 -12.82 16.17
C GLY A 505 27.20 -12.16 15.16
N ASP A 506 26.36 -12.93 14.45
CA ASP A 506 25.42 -12.40 13.46
C ASP A 506 24.04 -12.07 14.04
N GLY A 507 23.77 -12.43 15.30
CA GLY A 507 22.50 -12.18 15.98
C GLY A 507 21.33 -13.07 15.52
N TYR A 508 21.58 -14.09 14.69
CA TYR A 508 20.57 -15.02 14.19
C TYR A 508 20.92 -16.49 14.47
N PRO A 509 19.98 -17.29 14.96
CA PRO A 509 20.28 -18.67 15.33
C PRO A 509 20.46 -19.58 14.10
N SER A 510 21.66 -20.13 13.93
CA SER A 510 21.87 -21.25 13.01
C SER A 510 21.40 -22.58 13.61
N THR A 511 21.23 -23.61 12.76
CA THR A 511 20.89 -24.97 13.25
C THR A 511 21.93 -25.50 14.24
N GLU A 512 23.21 -25.18 14.02
CA GLU A 512 24.30 -25.63 14.88
C GLU A 512 24.26 -24.95 16.25
N GLU A 513 23.90 -23.66 16.31
CA GLU A 513 23.78 -22.89 17.55
C GLU A 513 22.56 -23.27 18.36
N LEU A 514 21.44 -23.55 17.69
CA LEU A 514 20.24 -24.10 18.34
C LEU A 514 20.52 -25.50 18.91
N GLU A 515 21.27 -26.35 18.20
CA GLU A 515 21.66 -27.69 18.70
C GLU A 515 22.71 -27.62 19.81
N ALA A 516 23.58 -26.60 19.82
CA ALA A 516 24.62 -26.39 20.83
C ALA A 516 24.10 -25.73 22.13
N SER A 517 22.89 -25.16 22.10
CA SER A 517 22.26 -24.48 23.24
C SER A 517 21.45 -25.50 24.06
N ASP A 518 22.04 -26.04 25.14
CA ASP A 518 21.33 -26.87 26.12
C ASP A 518 20.45 -25.98 27.03
N GLU A 519 19.23 -26.39 27.39
CA GLU A 519 18.26 -25.60 28.20
C GLU A 519 18.84 -25.06 29.52
N SER A 520 19.93 -25.66 30.03
CA SER A 520 20.59 -25.25 31.28
C SER A 520 21.73 -24.22 31.10
N ASP A 521 22.11 -23.90 29.86
CA ASP A 521 23.31 -23.13 29.51
C ASP A 521 22.98 -21.85 28.70
N TRP A 522 21.74 -21.38 28.76
CA TRP A 522 21.30 -20.14 28.10
C TRP A 522 21.94 -18.93 28.80
N GLU A 523 23.13 -18.52 28.35
CA GLU A 523 23.68 -17.19 28.62
C GLU A 523 23.00 -16.19 27.68
N GLY A 524 21.69 -16.01 27.85
CA GLY A 524 20.94 -15.11 26.99
C GLY A 524 21.39 -13.68 27.17
N THR A 525 21.55 -12.95 26.06
CA THR A 525 21.77 -11.50 26.08
C THR A 525 20.42 -10.81 25.98
N THR A 526 20.32 -9.64 26.60
CA THR A 526 19.13 -8.79 26.51
C THR A 526 19.58 -7.42 26.06
N GLU A 527 19.00 -6.98 24.96
CA GLU A 527 19.21 -5.66 24.37
C GLU A 527 17.96 -4.83 24.65
N TYR A 528 18.18 -3.57 24.99
CA TYR A 528 17.14 -2.57 25.23
C TYR A 528 17.29 -1.53 24.14
N GLY A 529 16.16 -1.00 23.64
CA GLY A 529 16.17 0.04 22.64
C GLY A 529 15.05 1.05 22.87
N ILE A 530 15.38 2.33 22.68
CA ILE A 530 14.40 3.42 22.57
C ILE A 530 14.26 3.81 21.10
N MET A 531 13.01 3.86 20.63
CA MET A 531 12.68 4.10 19.22
C MET A 531 12.52 5.60 18.87
N SER A 532 12.77 6.51 19.83
CA SER A 532 12.55 7.97 19.69
C SER A 532 13.63 8.71 18.88
N GLY A 533 14.65 8.02 18.36
CA GLY A 533 15.76 8.61 17.60
C GLY A 533 16.71 9.49 18.42
N GLU A 534 16.45 9.67 19.72
CA GLU A 534 17.37 10.30 20.67
C GLU A 534 18.44 9.30 21.12
N LEU A 535 19.66 9.77 21.34
CA LEU A 535 20.77 8.93 21.79
C LEU A 535 20.69 8.72 23.31
N PHE A 536 20.20 7.55 23.73
CA PHE A 536 20.29 7.08 25.11
C PHE A 536 21.47 6.11 25.30
N SER A 537 21.92 5.95 26.54
CA SER A 537 22.77 4.82 26.91
C SER A 537 21.93 3.60 27.28
N GLU A 538 22.48 2.40 27.06
CA GLU A 538 21.81 1.13 27.40
C GLU A 538 21.35 1.07 28.88
N GLU A 539 22.09 1.70 29.80
CA GLU A 539 21.70 1.79 31.21
C GLU A 539 20.45 2.66 31.44
N GLU A 540 20.27 3.73 30.65
CA GLU A 540 19.10 4.62 30.70
C GLU A 540 17.88 3.95 30.08
N GLU A 541 18.04 3.30 28.92
CA GLU A 541 16.97 2.56 28.24
C GLU A 541 16.41 1.44 29.13
N LYS A 542 17.32 0.66 29.72
CA LYS A 542 16.97 -0.38 30.68
C LYS A 542 16.23 0.17 31.90
N ALA A 543 16.68 1.29 32.46
CA ALA A 543 16.07 1.86 33.65
C ALA A 543 14.62 2.32 33.41
N GLU A 544 14.33 2.90 32.24
CA GLU A 544 12.96 3.30 31.87
C GLU A 544 12.05 2.09 31.68
N ILE A 545 12.52 1.07 30.97
CA ILE A 545 11.73 -0.16 30.75
C ILE A 545 11.50 -0.92 32.08
N GLU A 546 12.52 -1.04 32.94
CA GLU A 546 12.36 -1.62 34.28
C GLU A 546 11.38 -0.82 35.15
N ASN A 547 11.36 0.51 35.00
CA ASN A 547 10.39 1.36 35.68
C ASN A 547 8.96 1.11 35.17
N ILE A 548 8.74 0.96 33.86
CA ILE A 548 7.45 0.57 33.28
C ILE A 548 7.01 -0.78 33.85
N GLU A 549 7.84 -1.82 33.73
CA GLU A 549 7.53 -3.17 34.18
C GLU A 549 7.27 -3.29 35.69
N SER A 550 7.95 -2.48 36.51
CA SER A 550 7.80 -2.52 37.97
C SER A 550 6.65 -1.66 38.51
N THR A 551 6.21 -0.65 37.76
CA THR A 551 5.19 0.30 38.22
C THR A 551 3.84 0.13 37.56
N TYR A 552 3.79 -0.41 36.33
CA TYR A 552 2.56 -0.58 35.59
C TYR A 552 1.97 -1.97 35.86
N ILE A 553 0.64 -2.03 35.84
CA ILE A 553 -0.09 -3.30 35.90
C ILE A 553 -0.72 -3.49 34.54
N PHE A 554 -0.16 -4.43 33.78
CA PHE A 554 -0.67 -4.79 32.47
C PHE A 554 -1.85 -5.75 32.59
N THR A 555 -2.80 -5.58 31.69
CA THR A 555 -3.96 -6.45 31.51
C THR A 555 -4.14 -6.73 30.02
N GLY A 556 -4.72 -7.89 29.68
CA GLY A 556 -4.85 -8.28 28.29
C GLY A 556 -5.77 -7.35 27.51
N LEU A 557 -5.38 -7.07 26.27
CA LEU A 557 -6.11 -6.27 25.32
C LEU A 557 -6.87 -7.20 24.36
N TYR A 558 -8.06 -7.62 24.76
CA TYR A 558 -8.92 -8.54 24.01
C TYR A 558 -10.39 -8.24 24.26
N GLY A 559 -11.27 -8.83 23.43
CA GLY A 559 -12.71 -8.64 23.53
C GLY A 559 -13.34 -9.45 24.67
N GLU A 560 -14.25 -8.83 25.43
CA GLU A 560 -14.96 -9.45 26.55
C GLU A 560 -16.47 -9.53 26.34
N TYR A 561 -17.00 -8.75 25.40
CA TYR A 561 -18.42 -8.57 25.14
C TYR A 561 -18.78 -9.10 23.76
N SER A 562 -19.93 -9.75 23.67
CA SER A 562 -20.64 -9.92 22.40
C SER A 562 -21.10 -8.58 21.83
N TYR A 563 -21.48 -8.56 20.55
CA TYR A 563 -22.09 -7.40 19.91
C TYR A 563 -23.27 -6.86 20.74
N GLU A 564 -24.21 -7.70 21.16
CA GLU A 564 -25.41 -7.26 21.90
C GLU A 564 -25.06 -6.67 23.28
N GLU A 565 -24.07 -7.24 23.96
CA GLU A 565 -23.59 -6.74 25.26
C GLU A 565 -22.92 -5.39 25.11
N LEU A 566 -22.06 -5.21 24.10
CA LEU A 566 -21.42 -3.93 23.83
C LEU A 566 -22.46 -2.87 23.44
N VAL A 567 -23.35 -3.17 22.49
CA VAL A 567 -24.42 -2.25 22.08
C VAL A 567 -25.28 -1.84 23.27
N SER A 568 -25.53 -2.74 24.24
CA SER A 568 -26.23 -2.38 25.48
C SER A 568 -25.43 -1.41 26.37
N LYS A 569 -24.10 -1.45 26.36
CA LYS A 569 -23.23 -0.51 27.10
C LYS A 569 -23.13 0.85 26.42
N LEU A 570 -23.27 0.90 25.10
CA LEU A 570 -23.24 2.14 24.31
C LEU A 570 -24.59 2.89 24.31
N LYS A 571 -25.63 2.38 24.97
CA LYS A 571 -26.92 3.06 25.13
C LYS A 571 -26.88 4.27 26.08
#